data_AF-A0A136A598-F1
#
_entry.id   AF-A0A136A598-F1
#
_cell.length_a   1.000
_cell.length_b   1.000
_cell.length_c   1.000
_cell.angle_alpha   90.00
_cell.angle_beta   90.00
_cell.angle_gamma   90.00
#
_symmetry.space_group_name_H-M   'P 1'
#
loop_
_entity.id
_entity.type
_entity.pdbx_description
1 polymer ?
#
loop_
_entity_poly.entity_id
_entity_poly.type
_entity_poly.pdbx_seq_one_letter_code
_entity_poly.pdbx_strand_id
1 'polypeptide(L)'
;MGNFDNQTLKNLLENANIAVVIHKWDTSVVYANPTALRLLRLSYEQMIGKDAFDPQWRFIDEASHTLLNEQFPVSQVKRFKNPIYNMVLGVIDGSQDKPSWFMVNAYPEIAETDKNSFIVVTFNDITDKKSLFSFQSIVDNAQDIIIVTEADDLLKPLGPRIVYVNNAFEKLTGYSREEVIGETPRILQGKETDQEELDRIREALQNKQNVSAKLRNYTKTGHPYWLSLNIFPLRNKYNEVTHFAAIERDVTSEIYSAEQLETHNKNLKELKSNLEKIVRIRTQELHDVNKKLHRFAYYDVLTKIPNRRCFLEQAKQQISRAKRDHQVLLVGLLDIDNFKKINDSYGHDIGDKVLVKLAHAFSVFFRQEDTYGRYGGEEFAFCILLQDNTQSLGICERLRKSIAELRFDVDPATSFALTVSIGTSVTLANAETSLEVELIAADKALYIAKQNGRNRVEINLQDAGC
;
A
#
# COMPACT_ATOMS: atom_id res chain seq x y z
N MET A 1 -63.54 17.37 23.81
CA MET A 1 -62.35 18.25 23.80
C MET A 1 -62.22 18.81 25.20
N GLY A 2 -61.16 18.45 25.93
CA GLY A 2 -61.02 18.79 27.35
C GLY A 2 -61.00 20.30 27.58
N ASN A 3 -61.64 20.76 28.66
CA ASN A 3 -61.63 22.15 29.11
C ASN A 3 -60.17 22.60 29.31
N PHE A 4 -59.65 23.34 28.34
CA PHE A 4 -58.45 24.15 28.52
C PHE A 4 -58.82 25.28 29.48
N ASP A 5 -58.46 25.12 30.75
CA ASP A 5 -58.70 26.15 31.77
C ASP A 5 -57.69 27.31 31.62
N ASN A 6 -58.07 28.52 32.01
CA ASN A 6 -57.26 29.74 31.84
C ASN A 6 -55.86 29.64 32.48
N GLN A 7 -55.74 28.83 33.55
CA GLN A 7 -54.48 28.58 34.24
C GLN A 7 -53.47 27.82 33.37
N THR A 8 -53.95 26.91 32.51
CA THR A 8 -53.11 26.08 31.63
C THR A 8 -52.56 26.91 30.46
N LEU A 9 -53.37 27.81 29.89
CA LEU A 9 -52.94 28.71 28.82
C LEU A 9 -51.88 29.72 29.32
N LYS A 10 -52.07 30.26 30.53
CA LYS A 10 -51.12 31.18 31.15
C LYS A 10 -49.77 30.50 31.41
N ASN A 11 -49.77 29.27 31.94
CA ASN A 11 -48.55 28.50 32.14
C ASN A 11 -47.81 28.17 30.83
N LEU A 12 -48.54 27.93 29.73
CA LEU A 12 -47.92 27.70 28.41
C LEU A 12 -47.24 28.96 27.88
N LEU A 13 -47.88 30.13 27.99
CA LEU A 13 -47.32 31.39 27.55
C LEU A 13 -46.10 31.81 28.40
N GLU A 14 -46.14 31.57 29.72
CA GLU A 14 -45.03 31.88 30.63
C GLU A 14 -43.78 31.05 30.35
N ASN A 15 -43.94 29.81 29.86
CA ASN A 15 -42.83 28.92 29.52
C ASN A 15 -42.49 28.89 28.01
N ALA A 16 -43.14 29.72 27.20
CA ALA A 16 -42.88 29.76 25.77
C ALA A 16 -41.49 30.36 25.47
N ASN A 17 -40.72 29.69 24.61
CA ASN A 17 -39.40 30.16 24.15
C ASN A 17 -39.47 31.29 23.11
N ILE A 18 -40.68 31.68 22.69
CA ILE A 18 -40.93 32.81 21.80
C ILE A 18 -41.44 33.96 22.66
N ALA A 19 -41.01 35.19 22.37
CA ALA A 19 -41.53 36.36 23.03
C ALA A 19 -42.95 36.64 22.53
N VAL A 20 -43.92 36.71 23.43
CA VAL A 20 -45.32 36.98 23.12
C VAL A 20 -45.78 38.23 23.87
N VAL A 21 -46.35 39.17 23.13
CA VAL A 21 -46.92 40.42 23.63
C VAL A 21 -48.35 40.53 23.13
N ILE A 22 -49.29 40.78 24.04
CA ILE A 22 -50.70 40.94 23.71
C ILE A 22 -51.09 42.39 23.97
N HIS A 23 -51.65 43.03 22.95
CA HIS A 23 -52.15 44.39 22.99
C HIS A 23 -53.67 44.40 22.94
N LYS A 24 -54.29 45.38 23.60
CA LYS A 24 -55.67 45.79 23.30
C LYS A 24 -55.75 46.38 21.90
N TRP A 25 -56.97 46.48 21.37
CA TRP A 25 -57.22 47.15 20.10
C TRP A 25 -56.79 48.64 20.09
N ASP A 26 -56.67 49.28 21.24
CA ASP A 26 -56.13 50.63 21.40
C ASP A 26 -54.59 50.71 21.32
N THR A 27 -53.91 49.59 21.05
CA THR A 27 -52.44 49.37 21.02
C THR A 27 -51.73 49.34 22.37
N SER A 28 -52.44 49.50 23.49
CA SER A 28 -51.86 49.34 24.82
C SER A 28 -51.52 47.88 25.15
N VAL A 29 -50.35 47.62 25.72
CA VAL A 29 -49.92 46.27 26.10
C VAL A 29 -50.68 45.83 27.36
N VAL A 30 -51.33 44.66 27.29
CA VAL A 30 -52.03 44.05 28.43
C VAL A 30 -51.32 42.84 29.00
N TYR A 31 -50.45 42.21 28.21
CA TYR A 31 -49.68 41.06 28.64
C TYR A 31 -48.38 40.96 27.86
N ALA A 32 -47.32 40.55 28.56
CA ALA A 32 -46.05 40.16 27.97
C ALA A 32 -45.51 38.97 28.77
N ASN A 33 -45.05 37.93 28.08
CA ASN A 33 -44.46 36.78 28.74
C ASN A 33 -43.01 37.06 29.20
N PRO A 34 -42.43 36.25 30.11
CA PRO A 34 -41.06 36.45 30.59
C PRO A 34 -40.02 36.49 29.47
N THR A 35 -40.23 35.71 28.40
CA THR A 35 -39.36 35.72 27.22
C THR A 35 -39.41 37.06 26.48
N ALA A 36 -40.58 37.70 26.35
CA ALA A 36 -40.71 39.04 25.77
C ALA A 36 -39.99 40.11 26.61
N LEU A 37 -40.17 40.08 27.93
CA LEU A 37 -39.47 40.99 28.85
C LEU A 37 -37.95 40.84 28.73
N ARG A 38 -37.46 39.59 28.62
CA ARG A 38 -36.03 39.31 28.47
C ARG A 38 -35.49 39.75 27.10
N LEU A 39 -36.16 39.39 26.01
CA LEU A 39 -35.69 39.66 24.64
C LEU A 39 -35.77 41.15 24.28
N LEU A 40 -36.83 41.83 24.72
CA LEU A 40 -37.01 43.27 24.52
C LEU A 40 -36.31 44.09 25.62
N ARG A 41 -35.76 43.44 26.65
CA ARG A 41 -35.02 44.03 27.79
C ARG A 41 -35.81 45.09 28.55
N LEU A 42 -37.09 44.82 28.78
CA LEU A 42 -38.00 45.71 29.51
C LEU A 42 -38.47 45.02 30.80
N SER A 43 -38.64 45.80 31.85
CA SER A 43 -39.34 45.31 33.04
C SER A 43 -40.85 45.23 32.76
N TYR A 44 -41.54 44.39 33.54
CA TYR A 44 -43.00 44.27 33.42
C TYR A 44 -43.72 45.62 33.62
N GLU A 45 -43.26 46.43 34.57
CA GLU A 45 -43.81 47.77 34.85
C GLU A 45 -43.55 48.77 33.72
N GLN A 46 -42.45 48.60 32.99
CA GLN A 46 -42.12 49.41 31.82
C GLN A 46 -42.94 49.02 30.59
N MET A 47 -43.48 47.80 30.54
CA MET A 47 -44.13 47.27 29.34
C MET A 47 -45.66 47.33 29.42
N ILE A 48 -46.24 47.06 30.58
CA ILE A 48 -47.70 46.93 30.74
C ILE A 48 -48.38 48.30 30.79
N GLY A 49 -49.50 48.43 30.07
CA GLY A 49 -50.28 49.66 29.97
C GLY A 49 -49.64 50.75 29.11
N LYS A 50 -48.42 50.53 28.60
CA LYS A 50 -47.80 51.40 27.61
C LYS A 50 -48.39 51.17 26.24
N ASP A 51 -48.50 52.25 25.50
CA ASP A 51 -48.83 52.22 24.08
C ASP A 51 -47.56 51.90 23.26
N ALA A 52 -47.76 51.46 22.03
CA ALA A 52 -46.70 51.27 21.04
C ALA A 52 -45.88 52.55 20.74
N PHE A 53 -46.28 53.70 21.29
CA PHE A 53 -45.63 55.01 21.15
C PHE A 53 -44.53 55.29 22.20
N ASP A 54 -44.12 54.34 23.04
CA ASP A 54 -43.09 54.62 24.06
C ASP A 54 -41.75 55.05 23.40
N PRO A 55 -41.22 56.27 23.67
CA PRO A 55 -40.04 56.81 23.01
C PRO A 55 -38.74 56.04 23.30
N GLN A 56 -38.75 55.07 24.21
CA GLN A 56 -37.62 54.17 24.45
C GLN A 56 -37.48 53.07 23.38
N TRP A 57 -38.50 52.85 22.53
CA TRP A 57 -38.46 51.81 21.51
C TRP A 57 -38.03 52.35 20.16
N ARG A 58 -36.79 52.04 19.76
CA ARG A 58 -36.28 52.39 18.44
C ARG A 58 -36.22 51.14 17.55
N PHE A 59 -37.27 50.96 16.74
CA PHE A 59 -37.30 49.93 15.72
C PHE A 59 -36.70 50.43 14.41
N ILE A 60 -35.94 49.56 13.74
CA ILE A 60 -35.41 49.79 12.40
C ILE A 60 -35.89 48.69 11.44
N ASP A 61 -36.01 49.04 10.16
CA ASP A 61 -36.22 48.07 9.09
C ASP A 61 -34.91 47.36 8.68
N GLU A 62 -34.98 46.41 7.74
CA GLU A 62 -33.80 45.69 7.23
C GLU A 62 -32.76 46.59 6.55
N ALA A 63 -33.17 47.76 6.06
CA ALA A 63 -32.30 48.77 5.48
C ALA A 63 -31.74 49.75 6.53
N SER A 64 -31.97 49.49 7.82
CA SER A 64 -31.55 50.31 8.96
C SER A 64 -32.23 51.69 9.05
N HIS A 65 -33.36 51.90 8.37
CA HIS A 65 -34.18 53.09 8.57
C HIS A 65 -35.02 52.96 9.84
N THR A 66 -35.11 54.04 10.61
CA THR A 66 -35.99 54.06 11.79
C THR A 66 -37.45 54.03 11.36
N LEU A 67 -38.21 53.08 11.91
CA LEU A 67 -39.63 52.93 11.61
C LEU A 67 -40.43 54.03 12.31
N LEU A 68 -41.42 54.55 11.59
CA LEU A 68 -42.46 55.41 12.16
C LEU A 68 -43.51 54.56 12.87
N ASN A 69 -44.22 55.15 13.84
CA ASN A 69 -45.19 54.41 14.66
C ASN A 69 -46.32 53.77 13.83
N GLU A 70 -46.73 54.38 12.72
CA GLU A 70 -47.70 53.80 11.79
C GLU A 70 -47.21 52.51 11.12
N GLN A 71 -45.88 52.34 11.05
CA GLN A 71 -45.21 51.19 10.46
C GLN A 71 -44.95 50.08 11.48
N PHE A 72 -45.26 50.28 12.76
CA PHE A 72 -45.10 49.21 13.75
C PHE A 72 -46.10 48.08 13.48
N PRO A 73 -45.74 46.81 13.75
CA PRO A 73 -46.60 45.67 13.44
C PRO A 73 -48.01 45.80 14.02
N VAL A 74 -48.12 46.25 15.28
CA VAL A 74 -49.41 46.43 15.96
C VAL A 74 -50.26 47.55 15.32
N SER A 75 -49.63 48.65 14.91
CA SER A 75 -50.30 49.78 14.25
C SER A 75 -50.81 49.40 12.86
N GLN A 76 -50.02 48.63 12.11
CA GLN A 76 -50.40 48.13 10.80
C GLN A 76 -51.56 47.13 10.90
N VAL A 77 -51.51 46.18 11.85
CA VAL A 77 -52.62 45.24 12.09
C VAL A 77 -53.89 45.97 12.49
N LYS A 78 -53.81 46.97 13.38
CA LYS A 78 -54.96 47.81 13.76
C LYS A 78 -55.58 48.56 12.58
N ARG A 79 -54.73 49.14 11.71
CA ARG A 79 -55.17 49.95 10.57
C ARG A 79 -55.79 49.11 9.45
N PHE A 80 -55.16 47.98 9.10
CA PHE A 80 -55.53 47.19 7.93
C PHE A 80 -56.36 45.94 8.27
N LYS A 81 -56.47 45.58 9.56
CA LYS A 81 -57.13 44.36 10.07
C LYS A 81 -56.62 43.04 9.48
N ASN A 82 -55.44 43.05 8.86
CA ASN A 82 -54.78 41.87 8.30
C ASN A 82 -53.64 41.40 9.19
N PRO A 83 -53.38 40.09 9.31
CA PRO A 83 -52.21 39.57 9.98
C PRO A 83 -50.92 39.88 9.21
N ILE A 84 -49.82 40.04 9.95
CA ILE A 84 -48.46 40.24 9.47
C ILE A 84 -47.66 39.00 9.81
N TYR A 85 -46.97 38.45 8.80
CA TYR A 85 -46.11 37.29 8.95
C TYR A 85 -44.68 37.60 8.54
N ASN A 86 -43.72 37.08 9.32
CA ASN A 86 -42.28 37.09 9.07
C ASN A 86 -41.68 38.48 8.80
N MET A 87 -42.20 39.52 9.44
CA MET A 87 -41.62 40.86 9.33
C MET A 87 -40.30 40.92 10.11
N VAL A 88 -39.21 41.32 9.47
CA VAL A 88 -37.91 41.46 10.15
C VAL A 88 -37.76 42.88 10.69
N LEU A 89 -37.50 42.99 11.98
CA LEU A 89 -37.30 44.26 12.70
C LEU A 89 -35.99 44.22 13.48
N GLY A 90 -35.21 45.30 13.39
CA GLY A 90 -34.10 45.54 14.31
C GLY A 90 -34.57 46.38 15.51
N VAL A 91 -34.07 46.07 16.70
CA VAL A 91 -34.28 46.88 17.91
C VAL A 91 -32.92 47.43 18.34
N ILE A 92 -32.85 48.75 18.51
CA ILE A 92 -31.68 49.44 19.04
C ILE A 92 -31.99 49.87 20.48
N ASP A 93 -31.25 49.31 21.43
CA ASP A 93 -31.21 49.79 22.81
C ASP A 93 -30.09 50.84 22.93
N GLY A 94 -30.31 51.91 23.68
CA GLY A 94 -29.33 52.99 23.89
C GLY A 94 -28.03 52.56 24.59
N SER A 95 -27.93 51.28 25.01
CA SER A 95 -26.76 50.68 25.64
C SER A 95 -25.83 49.88 24.69
N GLN A 96 -26.21 49.65 23.41
CA GLN A 96 -25.39 48.87 22.46
C GLN A 96 -25.20 49.58 21.10
N ASP A 97 -24.00 49.43 20.52
CA ASP A 97 -23.66 49.92 19.16
C ASP A 97 -24.27 49.08 18.02
N LYS A 98 -24.83 47.89 18.30
CA LYS A 98 -25.35 46.96 17.27
C LYS A 98 -26.82 46.60 17.54
N PRO A 99 -27.69 46.56 16.50
CA PRO A 99 -29.09 46.20 16.65
C PRO A 99 -29.27 44.69 16.86
N SER A 100 -30.23 44.32 17.73
CA SER A 100 -30.76 42.96 17.81
C SER A 100 -31.84 42.76 16.75
N TRP A 101 -31.83 41.64 16.03
CA TRP A 101 -32.77 41.38 14.93
C TRP A 101 -33.82 40.35 15.32
N PHE A 102 -35.09 40.67 15.06
CA PHE A 102 -36.23 39.83 15.38
C PHE A 102 -37.09 39.57 14.15
N MET A 103 -37.55 38.33 14.01
CA MET A 103 -38.65 37.98 13.11
C MET A 103 -39.96 38.10 13.88
N VAL A 104 -40.84 38.96 13.38
CA VAL A 104 -42.06 39.40 14.05
C VAL A 104 -43.29 38.96 13.27
N ASN A 105 -44.22 38.31 13.97
CA ASN A 105 -45.57 38.05 13.46
C ASN A 105 -46.57 38.79 14.33
N ALA A 106 -47.59 39.39 13.73
CA ALA A 106 -48.66 40.04 14.45
C ALA A 106 -50.01 39.62 13.86
N TYR A 107 -50.96 39.18 14.69
CA TYR A 107 -52.27 38.78 14.21
C TYR A 107 -53.39 39.41 15.07
N PRO A 108 -54.50 39.83 14.44
CA PRO A 108 -55.66 40.32 15.16
C PRO A 108 -56.54 39.15 15.62
N GLU A 109 -57.00 39.22 16.86
CA GLU A 109 -58.07 38.36 17.39
C GLU A 109 -59.29 39.25 17.63
N ILE A 110 -60.25 39.16 16.72
CA ILE A 110 -61.43 40.04 16.69
C ILE A 110 -62.60 39.34 17.39
N ALA A 111 -63.11 39.95 18.46
CA ALA A 111 -64.31 39.48 19.16
C ALA A 111 -65.59 40.07 18.54
N GLU A 112 -66.77 39.54 18.88
CA GLU A 112 -68.08 40.04 18.40
C GLU A 112 -68.35 41.52 18.73
N THR A 113 -67.62 42.10 19.70
CA THR A 113 -67.60 43.54 20.00
C THR A 113 -66.17 44.06 20.03
N ASP A 114 -65.93 45.24 19.42
CA ASP A 114 -64.59 45.84 19.29
C ASP A 114 -63.86 46.02 20.65
N LYS A 115 -64.58 46.11 21.76
CA LYS A 115 -64.01 46.26 23.12
C LYS A 115 -63.24 45.03 23.62
N ASN A 116 -63.47 43.86 23.04
CA ASN A 116 -62.81 42.60 23.44
C ASN A 116 -61.81 42.09 22.39
N SER A 117 -61.45 42.90 21.40
CA SER A 117 -60.48 42.53 20.37
C SER A 117 -59.05 42.80 20.84
N PHE A 118 -58.14 41.88 20.54
CA PHE A 118 -56.73 41.96 20.91
C PHE A 118 -55.83 41.78 19.68
N ILE A 119 -54.60 42.24 19.78
CA ILE A 119 -53.55 42.00 18.79
C ILE A 119 -52.43 41.25 19.47
N VAL A 120 -52.10 40.07 18.96
CA VAL A 120 -51.00 39.27 19.48
C VAL A 120 -49.78 39.46 18.59
N VAL A 121 -48.67 39.88 19.19
CA VAL A 121 -47.39 40.07 18.53
C VAL A 121 -46.39 39.07 19.10
N THR A 122 -45.69 38.38 18.21
CA THR A 122 -44.65 37.41 18.56
C THR A 122 -43.31 37.87 18.01
N PHE A 123 -42.25 37.77 18.82
CA PHE A 123 -40.88 38.10 18.44
C PHE A 123 -40.02 36.84 18.58
N ASN A 124 -39.29 36.52 17.52
CA ASN A 124 -38.31 35.45 17.51
C ASN A 124 -36.93 36.03 17.17
N ASP A 125 -35.94 35.83 18.05
CA ASP A 125 -34.58 36.35 17.83
C ASP A 125 -33.90 35.63 16.67
N ILE A 126 -33.40 36.41 15.71
CA ILE A 126 -32.66 35.93 14.53
C ILE A 126 -31.28 36.59 14.41
N THR A 127 -30.81 37.27 15.47
CA THR A 127 -29.55 38.02 15.49
C THR A 127 -28.37 37.14 15.08
N ASP A 128 -28.26 35.94 15.68
CA ASP A 128 -27.20 34.98 15.36
C ASP A 128 -27.28 34.48 13.91
N LYS A 129 -28.49 34.31 13.36
CA LYS A 129 -28.69 33.84 11.98
C LYS A 129 -28.25 34.87 10.93
N LYS A 130 -28.29 36.16 11.22
CA LYS A 130 -27.72 37.22 10.36
C LYS A 130 -26.21 37.41 10.56
N SER A 131 -25.64 36.92 11.67
CA SER A 131 -24.25 37.15 12.10
C SER A 131 -23.33 35.93 12.01
N LEU A 132 -23.73 34.83 11.36
CA LEU A 132 -23.04 33.53 11.46
C LEU A 132 -21.56 33.52 11.00
N PHE A 133 -21.14 34.42 10.11
CA PHE A 133 -19.73 34.67 9.79
C PHE A 133 -19.59 35.95 8.95
N SER A 134 -18.46 36.65 9.08
CA SER A 134 -18.10 37.68 8.10
C SER A 134 -17.23 37.07 7.00
N PHE A 135 -17.45 37.45 5.74
CA PHE A 135 -16.58 37.05 4.63
C PHE A 135 -15.11 37.42 4.90
N GLN A 136 -14.89 38.56 5.57
CA GLN A 136 -13.58 39.00 6.03
C GLN A 136 -12.90 37.96 6.93
N SER A 137 -13.63 37.42 7.91
CA SER A 137 -13.12 36.38 8.80
C SER A 137 -12.77 35.08 8.05
N ILE A 138 -13.49 34.73 6.99
CA ILE A 138 -13.16 33.54 6.17
C ILE A 138 -11.85 33.77 5.41
N VAL A 139 -11.71 34.93 4.76
CA VAL A 139 -10.51 35.29 3.99
C VAL A 139 -9.29 35.42 4.90
N ASP A 140 -9.43 36.02 6.09
CA ASP A 140 -8.36 36.19 7.07
C ASP A 140 -7.90 34.88 7.73
N ASN A 141 -8.77 33.86 7.78
CA ASN A 141 -8.43 32.54 8.34
C ASN A 141 -8.10 31.50 7.26
N ALA A 142 -8.11 31.88 5.98
CA ALA A 142 -7.67 31.00 4.90
C ALA A 142 -6.18 30.65 5.08
N GLN A 143 -5.82 29.41 4.77
CA GLN A 143 -4.42 28.94 4.83
C GLN A 143 -3.62 29.39 3.61
N ASP A 144 -4.28 29.47 2.45
CA ASP A 144 -3.69 30.01 1.23
C ASP A 144 -3.61 31.54 1.33
N ILE A 145 -2.57 32.12 0.74
CA ILE A 145 -2.41 33.56 0.60
C ILE A 145 -3.50 34.10 -0.31
N ILE A 146 -4.10 35.21 0.09
CA ILE A 146 -5.05 35.96 -0.72
C ILE A 146 -4.53 37.39 -0.84
N ILE A 147 -4.25 37.81 -2.08
CA ILE A 147 -3.83 39.16 -2.43
C ILE A 147 -4.89 39.76 -3.36
N VAL A 148 -5.28 41.01 -3.13
CA VAL A 148 -6.06 41.77 -4.10
C VAL A 148 -5.27 42.99 -4.53
N THR A 149 -5.21 43.22 -5.84
CA THR A 149 -4.52 44.37 -6.43
C THR A 149 -5.46 45.19 -7.30
N GLU A 150 -5.14 46.46 -7.50
CA GLU A 150 -5.78 47.30 -8.52
C GLU A 150 -5.56 46.69 -9.92
N ALA A 151 -6.55 46.84 -10.80
CA ALA A 151 -6.43 46.39 -12.20
C ALA A 151 -5.84 47.46 -13.14
N ASP A 152 -5.73 48.70 -12.66
CA ASP A 152 -5.19 49.83 -13.41
C ASP A 152 -3.65 49.91 -13.27
N ASP A 153 -2.99 50.58 -14.22
CA ASP A 153 -1.54 50.83 -14.23
C ASP A 153 -0.64 49.58 -14.13
N LEU A 154 -0.88 48.52 -14.90
CA LEU A 154 -0.08 47.28 -14.90
C LEU A 154 1.42 47.44 -15.28
N LEU A 155 1.83 48.60 -15.82
CA LEU A 155 3.17 48.87 -16.33
C LEU A 155 4.19 49.20 -15.22
N LYS A 156 5.48 48.98 -15.50
CA LYS A 156 6.57 49.39 -14.59
C LYS A 156 6.68 50.93 -14.54
N PRO A 157 7.05 51.53 -13.39
CA PRO A 157 7.35 50.89 -12.11
C PRO A 157 6.12 50.72 -11.19
N LEU A 158 4.95 51.20 -11.58
CA LEU A 158 3.80 51.45 -10.68
C LEU A 158 2.82 50.27 -10.48
N GLY A 159 2.88 49.25 -11.34
CA GLY A 159 1.80 48.26 -11.39
C GLY A 159 1.91 47.03 -10.50
N PRO A 160 0.82 46.25 -10.46
CA PRO A 160 -0.44 46.66 -9.85
C PRO A 160 -0.25 46.87 -8.34
N ARG A 161 -1.00 47.81 -7.73
CA ARG A 161 -0.89 48.09 -6.30
C ARG A 161 -1.73 47.13 -5.47
N ILE A 162 -1.14 46.61 -4.40
CA ILE A 162 -1.84 45.77 -3.43
C ILE A 162 -2.82 46.64 -2.63
N VAL A 163 -4.09 46.25 -2.61
CA VAL A 163 -5.14 46.89 -1.79
C VAL A 163 -5.56 46.02 -0.61
N TYR A 164 -5.22 44.73 -0.66
CA TYR A 164 -5.58 43.79 0.40
C TYR A 164 -4.63 42.59 0.44
N VAL A 165 -4.31 42.14 1.67
CA VAL A 165 -3.68 40.85 1.96
C VAL A 165 -4.29 40.21 3.22
N ASN A 166 -4.40 38.88 3.24
CA ASN A 166 -4.85 38.12 4.40
C ASN A 166 -3.71 37.75 5.36
N ASN A 167 -4.04 37.17 6.52
CA ASN A 167 -3.04 36.78 7.53
C ASN A 167 -2.04 35.70 7.03
N ALA A 168 -2.43 34.86 6.07
CA ALA A 168 -1.52 33.87 5.50
C ALA A 168 -0.35 34.52 4.75
N PHE A 169 -0.61 35.66 4.08
CA PHE A 169 0.42 36.45 3.41
C PHE A 169 1.50 36.90 4.40
N GLU A 170 1.10 37.50 5.52
CA GLU A 170 2.04 38.02 6.51
C GLU A 170 2.87 36.90 7.14
N LYS A 171 2.22 35.77 7.45
CA LYS A 171 2.88 34.59 8.04
C LYS A 171 3.92 33.97 7.13
N LEU A 172 3.62 33.80 5.84
CA LEU A 172 4.54 33.13 4.91
C LEU A 172 5.63 34.08 4.41
N THR A 173 5.26 35.30 4.01
CA THR A 173 6.19 36.24 3.37
C THR A 173 7.03 37.02 4.37
N GLY A 174 6.53 37.21 5.60
CA GLY A 174 7.18 38.01 6.65
C GLY A 174 7.04 39.53 6.49
N TYR A 175 6.29 40.00 5.49
CA TYR A 175 5.91 41.41 5.37
C TYR A 175 4.62 41.67 6.14
N SER A 176 4.51 42.79 6.84
CA SER A 176 3.24 43.18 7.45
C SER A 176 2.30 43.77 6.42
N ARG A 177 0.99 43.73 6.69
CA ARG A 177 -0.03 44.36 5.87
C ARG A 177 0.29 45.84 5.65
N GLU A 178 0.69 46.58 6.69
CA GLU A 178 0.99 48.01 6.55
C GLU A 178 2.17 48.29 5.61
N GLU A 179 3.12 47.36 5.49
CA GLU A 179 4.29 47.51 4.62
C GLU A 179 3.97 47.27 3.14
N VAL A 180 2.91 46.49 2.84
CA VAL A 180 2.63 46.03 1.47
C VAL A 180 1.41 46.69 0.84
N ILE A 181 0.51 47.27 1.62
CA ILE A 181 -0.60 48.04 1.05
C ILE A 181 -0.04 49.23 0.26
N GLY A 182 -0.43 49.34 -1.01
CA GLY A 182 0.06 50.35 -1.95
C GLY A 182 1.32 49.95 -2.72
N GLU A 183 2.02 48.89 -2.30
CA GLU A 183 3.20 48.36 -2.99
C GLU A 183 2.82 47.37 -4.09
N THR A 184 3.81 46.97 -4.89
CA THR A 184 3.65 45.98 -5.95
C THR A 184 3.94 44.56 -5.45
N PRO A 185 3.17 43.51 -5.83
CA PRO A 185 3.49 42.11 -5.50
C PRO A 185 4.86 41.65 -6.03
N ARG A 186 5.48 42.43 -6.93
CA ARG A 186 6.82 42.18 -7.46
C ARG A 186 7.91 42.20 -6.40
N ILE A 187 7.66 42.76 -5.21
CA ILE A 187 8.58 42.69 -4.06
C ILE A 187 8.90 41.25 -3.62
N LEU A 188 8.03 40.29 -3.97
CA LEU A 188 8.22 38.86 -3.67
C LEU A 188 9.07 38.14 -4.72
N GLN A 189 9.39 38.79 -5.84
CA GLN A 189 10.14 38.20 -6.95
C GLN A 189 11.65 38.38 -6.72
N GLY A 190 12.45 37.45 -7.20
CA GLY A 190 13.90 37.49 -7.07
C GLY A 190 14.63 36.94 -8.29
N LYS A 191 15.93 36.66 -8.13
CA LYS A 191 16.85 36.34 -9.24
C LYS A 191 16.43 35.10 -10.03
N GLU A 192 15.92 34.07 -9.36
CA GLU A 192 15.51 32.79 -9.97
C GLU A 192 13.99 32.69 -10.15
N THR A 193 13.26 33.81 -10.11
CA THR A 193 11.86 33.83 -10.54
C THR A 193 11.80 33.73 -12.06
N ASP A 194 11.06 32.75 -12.56
CA ASP A 194 10.91 32.44 -13.98
C ASP A 194 10.32 33.65 -14.76
N GLN A 195 11.10 34.18 -15.71
CA GLN A 195 10.69 35.35 -16.48
C GLN A 195 9.65 35.04 -17.56
N GLU A 196 9.67 33.83 -18.15
CA GLU A 196 8.70 33.44 -19.17
C GLU A 196 7.31 33.33 -18.55
N GLU A 197 7.22 32.75 -17.35
CA GLU A 197 5.98 32.67 -16.59
C GLU A 197 5.48 34.06 -16.14
N LEU A 198 6.38 34.97 -15.76
CA LEU A 198 6.02 36.35 -15.42
C LEU A 198 5.46 37.12 -16.63
N ASP A 199 6.02 36.91 -17.82
CA ASP A 199 5.54 37.53 -19.06
C ASP A 199 4.16 36.97 -19.45
N ARG A 200 3.95 35.66 -19.29
CA ARG A 200 2.63 35.02 -19.47
C ARG A 200 1.57 35.58 -18.52
N ILE A 201 1.92 35.78 -17.25
CA ILE A 201 1.03 36.43 -16.28
C ILE A 201 0.73 37.86 -16.72
N ARG A 202 1.75 38.63 -17.12
CA ARG A 202 1.57 40.02 -17.57
C ARG A 202 0.60 40.12 -18.74
N GLU A 203 0.75 39.26 -19.74
CA GLU A 203 -0.14 39.21 -20.90
C GLU A 203 -1.58 38.88 -20.49
N ALA A 204 -1.77 37.88 -19.63
CA ALA A 204 -3.10 37.50 -19.15
C ALA A 204 -3.78 38.64 -18.36
N LEU A 205 -3.03 39.36 -17.51
CA LEU A 205 -3.56 40.52 -16.78
C LEU A 205 -3.93 41.67 -17.72
N GLN A 206 -3.11 41.97 -18.73
CA GLN A 206 -3.42 42.97 -19.75
C GLN A 206 -4.70 42.62 -20.52
N ASN A 207 -4.88 41.33 -20.83
CA ASN A 207 -6.07 40.82 -21.51
C ASN A 207 -7.26 40.60 -20.57
N LYS A 208 -7.13 40.91 -19.27
CA LYS A 208 -8.19 40.75 -18.25
C LYS A 208 -8.70 39.30 -18.14
N GLN A 209 -7.81 38.34 -18.23
CA GLN A 209 -8.07 36.89 -18.21
C GLN A 209 -7.56 36.24 -16.92
N ASN A 210 -8.07 35.04 -16.63
CA ASN A 210 -7.57 34.21 -15.53
C ASN A 210 -6.21 33.63 -15.91
N VAL A 211 -5.33 33.48 -14.93
CA VAL A 211 -4.03 32.83 -15.13
C VAL A 211 -3.61 32.04 -13.90
N SER A 212 -3.22 30.79 -14.12
CA SER A 212 -2.56 29.96 -13.11
C SER A 212 -1.11 29.78 -13.47
N ALA A 213 -0.22 29.87 -12.50
CA ALA A 213 1.23 29.74 -12.69
C ALA A 213 1.91 29.11 -11.46
N LYS A 214 3.12 28.59 -11.66
CA LYS A 214 4.01 28.21 -10.57
C LYS A 214 5.26 29.04 -10.67
N LEU A 215 5.57 29.78 -9.61
CA LEU A 215 6.71 30.69 -9.55
C LEU A 215 7.53 30.44 -8.30
N ARG A 216 8.77 30.88 -8.36
CA ARG A 216 9.64 30.92 -7.19
C ARG A 216 9.69 32.35 -6.65
N ASN A 217 9.20 32.53 -5.44
CA ASN A 217 9.20 33.80 -4.72
C ASN A 217 10.15 33.76 -3.52
N TYR A 218 10.31 34.91 -2.87
CA TYR A 218 11.24 35.11 -1.77
C TYR A 218 10.53 35.82 -0.62
N THR A 219 10.77 35.33 0.60
CA THR A 219 10.32 36.02 1.81
C THR A 219 11.09 37.33 2.01
N LYS A 220 10.65 38.17 2.93
CA LYS A 220 11.34 39.41 3.33
C LYS A 220 12.81 39.21 3.73
N THR A 221 13.13 38.04 4.29
CA THR A 221 14.49 37.66 4.68
C THR A 221 15.30 37.04 3.54
N GLY A 222 14.72 36.90 2.34
CA GLY A 222 15.35 36.35 1.15
C GLY A 222 15.28 34.83 1.02
N HIS A 223 14.44 34.14 1.81
CA HIS A 223 14.30 32.68 1.69
C HIS A 223 13.44 32.32 0.48
N PRO A 224 13.92 31.50 -0.45
CA PRO A 224 13.14 31.09 -1.61
C PRO A 224 12.06 30.08 -1.24
N TYR A 225 10.88 30.22 -1.84
CA TYR A 225 9.78 29.25 -1.75
C TYR A 225 9.06 29.15 -3.08
N TRP A 226 8.50 27.98 -3.38
CA TRP A 226 7.68 27.74 -4.56
C TRP A 226 6.22 28.08 -4.28
N LEU A 227 5.63 28.84 -5.17
CA LEU A 227 4.28 29.32 -5.09
C LEU A 227 3.47 28.81 -6.27
N SER A 228 2.35 28.16 -6.02
CA SER A 228 1.31 27.92 -7.00
C SER A 228 0.25 29.01 -6.86
N LEU A 229 0.11 29.85 -7.88
CA LEU A 229 -0.79 31.00 -7.84
C LEU A 229 -1.87 30.90 -8.92
N ASN A 230 -3.05 31.43 -8.61
CA ASN A 230 -4.16 31.58 -9.53
C ASN A 230 -4.74 33.00 -9.40
N ILE A 231 -4.66 33.77 -10.48
CA ILE A 231 -5.11 35.16 -10.54
C ILE A 231 -6.37 35.25 -11.40
N PHE A 232 -7.38 35.95 -10.92
CA PHE A 232 -8.63 36.17 -11.62
C PHE A 232 -9.14 37.62 -11.45
N PRO A 233 -9.82 38.18 -12.47
CA PRO A 233 -10.32 39.54 -12.44
C PRO A 233 -11.60 39.66 -11.59
N LEU A 234 -11.68 40.70 -10.77
CA LEU A 234 -12.88 41.12 -10.06
C LEU A 234 -13.57 42.26 -10.82
N ARG A 235 -14.87 42.12 -11.03
CA ARG A 235 -15.67 43.04 -11.85
C ARG A 235 -16.62 43.87 -11.02
N ASN A 236 -16.81 45.12 -11.42
CA ASN A 236 -17.85 45.98 -10.86
C ASN A 236 -19.23 45.65 -11.46
N LYS A 237 -20.27 46.37 -11.01
CA LYS A 237 -21.65 46.23 -11.51
C LYS A 237 -21.84 46.58 -13.00
N TYR A 238 -20.86 47.24 -13.61
CA TYR A 238 -20.81 47.57 -15.04
C TYR A 238 -19.99 46.54 -15.84
N ASN A 239 -19.61 45.42 -15.22
CA ASN A 239 -18.81 44.34 -15.80
C ASN A 239 -17.35 44.71 -16.16
N GLU A 240 -16.87 45.85 -15.66
CA GLU A 240 -15.49 46.31 -15.85
C GLU A 240 -14.60 45.69 -14.78
N VAL A 241 -13.41 45.21 -15.17
CA VAL A 241 -12.41 44.71 -14.23
C VAL A 241 -11.80 45.88 -13.48
N THR A 242 -11.97 45.91 -12.16
CA THR A 242 -11.42 46.95 -11.28
C THR A 242 -10.27 46.46 -10.43
N HIS A 243 -10.23 45.17 -10.13
CA HIS A 243 -9.20 44.54 -9.31
C HIS A 243 -8.83 43.17 -9.87
N PHE A 244 -7.68 42.65 -9.44
CA PHE A 244 -7.32 41.24 -9.57
C PHE A 244 -7.22 40.63 -8.19
N ALA A 245 -7.76 39.43 -8.02
CA ALA A 245 -7.53 38.62 -6.83
C ALA A 245 -6.62 37.45 -7.18
N ALA A 246 -5.61 37.21 -6.35
CA ALA A 246 -4.70 36.08 -6.43
C ALA A 246 -4.92 35.17 -5.23
N ILE A 247 -5.05 33.87 -5.49
CA ILE A 247 -4.96 32.81 -4.48
C ILE A 247 -3.65 32.09 -4.68
N GLU A 248 -2.88 31.99 -3.61
CA GLU A 248 -1.46 31.64 -3.63
C GLU A 248 -1.18 30.56 -2.59
N ARG A 249 -0.66 29.41 -3.02
CA ARG A 249 -0.30 28.28 -2.15
C ARG A 249 1.21 28.03 -2.18
N ASP A 250 1.82 27.90 -1.02
CA ASP A 250 3.18 27.37 -0.90
C ASP A 250 3.19 25.88 -1.26
N VAL A 251 3.98 25.53 -2.29
CA VAL A 251 4.13 24.15 -2.79
C VAL A 251 5.59 23.67 -2.70
N THR A 252 6.39 24.33 -1.86
CA THR A 252 7.82 24.03 -1.68
C THR A 252 8.04 22.60 -1.23
N SER A 253 7.30 22.16 -0.20
CA SER A 253 7.45 20.82 0.39
C SER A 253 7.11 19.71 -0.59
N GLU A 254 6.10 19.94 -1.43
CA GLU A 254 5.57 19.01 -2.42
C GLU A 254 6.56 18.81 -3.55
N ILE A 255 7.17 19.90 -4.03
CA ILE A 255 8.21 19.84 -5.08
C ILE A 255 9.43 19.08 -4.57
N TYR A 256 9.96 19.42 -3.39
CA TYR A 256 11.12 18.72 -2.83
C TYR A 256 10.83 17.24 -2.56
N SER A 257 9.65 16.92 -2.03
CA SER A 257 9.27 15.53 -1.78
C SER A 257 9.13 14.74 -3.08
N ALA A 258 8.57 15.35 -4.13
CA ALA A 258 8.45 14.72 -5.45
C ALA A 258 9.83 14.43 -6.06
N GLU A 259 10.76 15.39 -6.02
CA GLU A 259 12.13 15.20 -6.53
C GLU A 259 12.91 14.13 -5.75
N GLN A 260 12.79 14.11 -4.42
CA GLN A 260 13.41 13.06 -3.61
C GLN A 260 12.83 11.69 -3.91
N LEU A 261 11.51 11.59 -4.06
CA LEU A 261 10.84 10.34 -4.38
C LEU A 261 11.25 9.84 -5.77
N GLU A 262 11.38 10.72 -6.76
CA GLU A 262 11.86 10.38 -8.08
C GLU A 262 13.30 9.84 -8.05
N THR A 263 14.18 10.53 -7.33
CA THR A 263 15.57 10.11 -7.14
C THR A 263 15.66 8.75 -6.46
N HIS A 264 14.89 8.56 -5.38
CA HIS A 264 14.84 7.29 -4.65
C HIS A 264 14.32 6.14 -5.53
N ASN A 265 13.25 6.38 -6.30
CA ASN A 265 12.70 5.40 -7.23
C ASN A 265 13.70 5.00 -8.32
N LYS A 266 14.50 5.95 -8.82
CA LYS A 266 15.56 5.67 -9.79
C LYS A 266 16.64 4.76 -9.19
N ASN A 267 17.12 5.09 -7.99
CA ASN A 267 18.13 4.30 -7.29
C ASN A 267 17.63 2.89 -6.95
N LEU A 268 16.37 2.75 -6.52
CA LEU A 268 15.75 1.45 -6.24
C LEU A 268 15.66 0.57 -7.48
N LYS A 269 15.32 1.14 -8.65
CA LYS A 269 15.28 0.38 -9.92
C LYS A 269 16.65 -0.16 -10.30
N GLU A 270 17.69 0.67 -10.17
CA GLU A 270 19.07 0.27 -10.46
C GLU A 270 19.55 -0.82 -9.49
N LEU A 271 19.33 -0.64 -8.19
CA LEU A 271 19.68 -1.62 -7.16
C LEU A 271 18.95 -2.95 -7.38
N LYS A 272 17.66 -2.91 -7.70
CA LYS A 272 16.86 -4.11 -8.01
C LYS A 272 17.45 -4.87 -9.20
N SER A 273 17.77 -4.19 -10.30
CA SER A 273 18.35 -4.83 -11.48
C SER A 273 19.70 -5.48 -11.18
N ASN A 274 20.55 -4.80 -10.40
CA ASN A 274 21.84 -5.34 -9.96
C ASN A 274 21.66 -6.59 -9.07
N LEU A 275 20.73 -6.55 -8.12
CA LEU A 275 20.41 -7.68 -7.26
C LEU A 275 19.89 -8.88 -8.06
N GLU A 276 18.96 -8.68 -9.00
CA GLU A 276 18.45 -9.75 -9.86
C GLU A 276 19.57 -10.43 -10.67
N LYS A 277 20.52 -9.64 -11.19
CA LYS A 277 21.69 -10.17 -11.90
C LYS A 277 22.58 -11.01 -10.99
N ILE A 278 22.88 -10.53 -9.79
CA ILE A 278 23.71 -11.25 -8.82
C ILE A 278 23.02 -12.56 -8.40
N VAL A 279 21.74 -12.51 -8.05
CA VAL A 279 20.97 -13.70 -7.65
C VAL A 279 20.98 -14.74 -8.75
N ARG A 280 20.78 -14.34 -10.01
CA ARG A 280 20.83 -15.25 -11.16
C ARG A 280 22.18 -15.95 -11.29
N ILE A 281 23.28 -15.19 -11.21
CA ILE A 281 24.65 -15.74 -11.29
C ILE A 281 24.89 -16.73 -10.16
N ARG A 282 24.61 -16.34 -8.91
CA ARG A 282 24.81 -17.20 -7.73
C ARG A 282 23.97 -18.47 -7.79
N THR A 283 22.74 -18.39 -8.28
CA THR A 283 21.87 -19.56 -8.43
C THR A 283 22.46 -20.57 -9.43
N GLN A 284 23.03 -20.09 -10.54
CA GLN A 284 23.70 -20.95 -11.51
C GLN A 284 24.97 -21.59 -10.94
N GLU A 285 25.82 -20.80 -10.26
CA GLU A 285 27.03 -21.32 -9.59
C GLU A 285 26.68 -22.43 -8.59
N LEU A 286 25.66 -22.21 -7.76
CA LEU A 286 25.18 -23.20 -6.79
C LEU A 286 24.67 -24.47 -7.49
N HIS A 287 23.92 -24.33 -8.58
CA HIS A 287 23.45 -25.48 -9.35
C HIS A 287 24.62 -26.32 -9.89
N ASP A 288 25.63 -25.67 -10.47
CA ASP A 288 26.80 -26.36 -11.04
C ASP A 288 27.64 -27.05 -9.96
N VAL A 289 27.82 -26.41 -8.81
CA VAL A 289 28.52 -27.01 -7.65
C VAL A 289 27.73 -28.20 -7.11
N ASN A 290 26.42 -28.08 -6.96
CA ASN A 290 25.56 -29.19 -6.52
C ASN A 290 25.61 -30.38 -7.49
N LYS A 291 25.59 -30.12 -8.80
CA LYS A 291 25.73 -31.18 -9.81
C LYS A 291 27.08 -31.90 -9.71
N LYS A 292 28.17 -31.16 -9.48
CA LYS A 292 29.50 -31.74 -9.24
C LYS A 292 29.54 -32.56 -7.96
N LEU A 293 29.00 -32.03 -6.87
CA LEU A 293 28.90 -32.74 -5.58
C LEU A 293 28.11 -34.03 -5.72
N HIS A 294 26.97 -34.00 -6.41
CA HIS A 294 26.18 -35.20 -6.69
C HIS A 294 27.00 -36.24 -7.45
N ARG A 295 27.76 -35.83 -8.47
CA ARG A 295 28.61 -36.75 -9.22
C ARG A 295 29.69 -37.39 -8.34
N PHE A 296 30.33 -36.64 -7.45
CA PHE A 296 31.34 -37.17 -6.54
C PHE A 296 30.76 -38.03 -5.42
N ALA A 297 29.57 -37.70 -4.92
CA ALA A 297 28.92 -38.45 -3.87
C ALA A 297 28.46 -39.84 -4.33
N TYR A 298 28.05 -39.97 -5.60
CA TYR A 298 27.40 -41.18 -6.10
C TYR A 298 28.21 -41.96 -7.15
N TYR A 299 29.19 -41.37 -7.82
CA TYR A 299 29.96 -42.03 -8.87
C TYR A 299 31.44 -42.09 -8.53
N ASP A 300 32.09 -43.16 -8.96
CA ASP A 300 33.53 -43.34 -8.80
C ASP A 300 34.30 -42.37 -9.71
N VAL A 301 35.33 -41.73 -9.16
CA VAL A 301 36.07 -40.67 -9.87
C VAL A 301 36.83 -41.22 -11.07
N LEU A 302 37.37 -42.43 -10.97
CA LEU A 302 38.13 -43.06 -12.05
C LEU A 302 37.21 -43.68 -13.11
N THR A 303 36.36 -44.61 -12.68
CA THR A 303 35.57 -45.49 -13.55
C THR A 303 34.25 -44.89 -14.02
N LYS A 304 33.77 -43.80 -13.39
CA LYS A 304 32.52 -43.08 -13.70
C LYS A 304 31.23 -43.88 -13.54
N ILE A 305 31.28 -45.14 -13.10
CA ILE A 305 30.10 -45.93 -12.70
C ILE A 305 29.71 -45.62 -11.24
N PRO A 306 28.56 -46.08 -10.75
CA PRO A 306 28.18 -45.88 -9.34
C PRO A 306 29.28 -46.33 -8.38
N ASN A 307 29.56 -45.53 -7.36
CA ASN A 307 30.50 -45.90 -6.30
C ASN A 307 29.83 -46.82 -5.28
N ARG A 308 30.62 -47.32 -4.31
CA ARG A 308 30.15 -48.18 -3.22
C ARG A 308 28.89 -47.65 -2.54
N ARG A 309 28.86 -46.35 -2.23
CA ARG A 309 27.71 -45.73 -1.54
C ARG A 309 26.45 -45.80 -2.40
N CYS A 310 26.54 -45.39 -3.66
CA CYS A 310 25.41 -45.43 -4.59
C CYS A 310 24.90 -46.85 -4.81
N PHE A 311 25.81 -47.81 -5.01
CA PHE A 311 25.46 -49.22 -5.12
C PHE A 311 24.68 -49.71 -3.89
N LEU A 312 25.17 -49.44 -2.67
CA LEU A 312 24.49 -49.88 -1.44
C LEU A 312 23.10 -49.28 -1.30
N GLU A 313 22.93 -47.98 -1.60
CA GLU A 313 21.62 -47.31 -1.54
C GLU A 313 20.65 -47.89 -2.57
N GLN A 314 21.10 -48.09 -3.82
CA GLN A 314 20.26 -48.67 -4.89
C GLN A 314 19.94 -50.14 -4.63
N ALA A 315 20.89 -50.94 -4.14
CA ALA A 315 20.69 -52.35 -3.87
C ALA A 315 19.68 -52.57 -2.73
N LYS A 316 19.67 -51.70 -1.70
CA LYS A 316 18.61 -51.70 -0.68
C LYS A 316 17.23 -51.46 -1.29
N GLN A 317 17.12 -50.52 -2.24
CA GLN A 317 15.86 -50.27 -2.95
C GLN A 317 15.44 -51.47 -3.82
N GLN A 318 16.38 -52.13 -4.50
CA GLN A 318 16.11 -53.35 -5.27
C GLN A 318 15.60 -54.48 -4.38
N ILE A 319 16.20 -54.69 -3.20
CA ILE A 319 15.72 -55.68 -2.23
C ILE A 319 14.29 -55.37 -1.80
N SER A 320 13.97 -54.11 -1.49
CA SER A 320 12.60 -53.73 -1.14
C SER A 320 11.60 -53.97 -2.28
N ARG A 321 12.02 -53.87 -3.54
CA ARG A 321 11.20 -54.25 -4.70
C ARG A 321 11.03 -55.77 -4.78
N ALA A 322 12.14 -56.51 -4.69
CA ALA A 322 12.14 -57.97 -4.70
C ALA A 322 11.19 -58.57 -3.66
N LYS A 323 11.21 -58.03 -2.43
CA LYS A 323 10.32 -58.45 -1.33
C LYS A 323 8.84 -58.26 -1.63
N ARG A 324 8.47 -57.17 -2.31
CA ARG A 324 7.07 -56.88 -2.66
C ARG A 324 6.59 -57.80 -3.77
N ASP A 325 7.43 -58.00 -4.78
CA ASP A 325 7.06 -58.70 -6.00
C ASP A 325 7.42 -60.21 -5.94
N HIS A 326 7.92 -60.67 -4.79
CA HIS A 326 8.34 -62.07 -4.53
C HIS A 326 9.31 -62.58 -5.62
N GLN A 327 10.28 -61.73 -5.97
CA GLN A 327 11.27 -62.02 -7.01
C GLN A 327 12.55 -62.62 -6.43
N VAL A 328 13.28 -63.33 -7.29
CA VAL A 328 14.60 -63.84 -6.98
C VAL A 328 15.61 -62.70 -7.06
N LEU A 329 16.39 -62.52 -6.02
CA LEU A 329 17.47 -61.55 -5.93
C LEU A 329 18.80 -62.25 -6.22
N LEU A 330 19.58 -61.70 -7.15
CA LEU A 330 20.97 -62.10 -7.40
C LEU A 330 21.89 -60.96 -6.98
N VAL A 331 22.66 -61.18 -5.92
CA VAL A 331 23.71 -60.26 -5.44
C VAL A 331 25.07 -60.87 -5.75
N GLY A 332 25.94 -60.12 -6.42
CA GLY A 332 27.25 -60.60 -6.82
C GLY A 332 28.37 -59.64 -6.44
N LEU A 333 29.50 -60.22 -6.04
CA LEU A 333 30.78 -59.56 -5.91
C LEU A 333 31.75 -60.14 -6.93
N LEU A 334 32.51 -59.26 -7.56
CA LEU A 334 33.48 -59.56 -8.59
C LEU A 334 34.81 -58.94 -8.20
N ASP A 335 35.89 -59.69 -8.38
CA ASP A 335 37.24 -59.22 -8.15
C ASP A 335 38.14 -59.54 -9.35
N ILE A 336 39.03 -58.60 -9.68
CA ILE A 336 40.00 -58.78 -10.75
C ILE A 336 41.13 -59.69 -10.28
N ASP A 337 41.29 -60.82 -10.96
CA ASP A 337 42.32 -61.79 -10.60
C ASP A 337 43.72 -61.21 -10.77
N ASN A 338 44.53 -61.33 -9.71
CA ASN A 338 45.93 -60.89 -9.72
C ASN A 338 46.14 -59.40 -10.06
N PHE A 339 45.18 -58.52 -9.76
CA PHE A 339 45.29 -57.09 -10.09
C PHE A 339 46.57 -56.44 -9.54
N LYS A 340 46.98 -56.80 -8.32
CA LYS A 340 48.26 -56.36 -7.77
C LYS A 340 49.45 -56.70 -8.68
N LYS A 341 49.49 -57.91 -9.27
CA LYS A 341 50.57 -58.29 -10.22
C LYS A 341 50.50 -57.50 -11.52
N ILE A 342 49.31 -57.07 -11.95
CA ILE A 342 49.14 -56.19 -13.13
C ILE A 342 49.77 -54.83 -12.82
N ASN A 343 49.46 -54.25 -11.66
CA ASN A 343 50.05 -52.98 -11.23
C ASN A 343 51.57 -53.08 -11.05
N ASP A 344 52.04 -54.15 -10.41
CA ASP A 344 53.47 -54.36 -10.16
C ASP A 344 54.26 -54.59 -11.47
N SER A 345 53.65 -55.25 -12.47
CA SER A 345 54.29 -55.55 -13.76
C SER A 345 54.23 -54.40 -14.77
N TYR A 346 53.11 -53.67 -14.81
CA TYR A 346 52.80 -52.72 -15.90
C TYR A 346 52.54 -51.29 -15.43
N GLY A 347 52.59 -51.04 -14.13
CA GLY A 347 52.35 -49.73 -13.52
C GLY A 347 50.88 -49.43 -13.26
N HIS A 348 50.65 -48.46 -12.37
CA HIS A 348 49.31 -48.07 -11.94
C HIS A 348 48.45 -47.47 -13.07
N ASP A 349 49.05 -46.81 -14.05
CA ASP A 349 48.30 -46.26 -15.20
C ASP A 349 47.61 -47.36 -16.03
N ILE A 350 48.27 -48.53 -16.17
CA ILE A 350 47.67 -49.70 -16.83
C ILE A 350 46.57 -50.29 -15.95
N GLY A 351 46.78 -50.38 -14.63
CA GLY A 351 45.74 -50.77 -13.68
C GLY A 351 44.49 -49.90 -13.76
N ASP A 352 44.67 -48.59 -13.86
CA ASP A 352 43.56 -47.64 -14.01
C ASP A 352 42.81 -47.83 -15.32
N LYS A 353 43.52 -48.08 -16.43
CA LYS A 353 42.89 -48.44 -17.71
C LYS A 353 42.11 -49.75 -17.62
N VAL A 354 42.62 -50.73 -16.88
CA VAL A 354 41.93 -52.00 -16.62
C VAL A 354 40.60 -51.74 -15.91
N LEU A 355 40.62 -50.96 -14.83
CA LEU A 355 39.42 -50.60 -14.07
C LEU A 355 38.39 -49.85 -14.92
N VAL A 356 38.83 -48.89 -15.74
CA VAL A 356 37.95 -48.11 -16.63
C VAL A 356 37.30 -49.01 -17.69
N LYS A 357 38.06 -49.90 -18.34
CA LYS A 357 37.51 -50.78 -19.38
C LYS A 357 36.57 -51.83 -18.79
N LEU A 358 36.87 -52.35 -17.61
CA LEU A 358 35.97 -53.25 -16.89
C LEU A 358 34.66 -52.54 -16.51
N ALA A 359 34.74 -51.31 -16.01
CA ALA A 359 33.56 -50.51 -15.71
C ALA A 359 32.70 -50.23 -16.94
N HIS A 360 33.33 -49.99 -18.10
CA HIS A 360 32.62 -49.89 -19.36
C HIS A 360 31.91 -51.21 -19.72
N ALA A 361 32.58 -52.36 -19.57
CA ALA A 361 31.96 -53.66 -19.79
C ALA A 361 30.74 -53.89 -18.88
N PHE A 362 30.80 -53.47 -17.60
CA PHE A 362 29.65 -53.45 -16.69
C PHE A 362 28.51 -52.58 -17.23
N SER A 363 28.81 -51.36 -17.68
CA SER A 363 27.79 -50.43 -18.18
C SER A 363 27.08 -50.89 -19.45
N VAL A 364 27.75 -51.73 -20.26
CA VAL A 364 27.17 -52.33 -21.47
C VAL A 364 26.41 -53.62 -21.15
N PHE A 365 26.88 -54.39 -20.17
CA PHE A 365 26.26 -55.67 -19.79
C PHE A 365 24.97 -55.49 -18.99
N PHE A 366 24.98 -54.60 -18.00
CA PHE A 366 23.84 -54.35 -17.12
C PHE A 366 22.88 -53.33 -17.71
N ARG A 367 21.58 -53.56 -17.52
CA ARG A 367 20.53 -52.66 -17.98
C ARG A 367 20.43 -51.44 -17.06
N GLN A 368 19.69 -50.42 -17.50
CA GLN A 368 19.45 -49.22 -16.69
C GLN A 368 18.78 -49.53 -15.33
N GLU A 369 18.05 -50.64 -15.26
CA GLU A 369 17.25 -51.05 -14.09
C GLU A 369 18.04 -51.94 -13.13
N ASP A 370 19.16 -52.49 -13.59
CA ASP A 370 20.08 -53.31 -12.82
C ASP A 370 20.96 -52.41 -11.94
N THR A 371 21.23 -52.84 -10.71
CA THR A 371 22.11 -52.11 -9.81
C THR A 371 23.51 -52.67 -9.87
N TYR A 372 24.51 -51.83 -10.15
CA TYR A 372 25.91 -52.21 -10.18
C TYR A 372 26.81 -51.04 -9.81
N GLY A 373 28.04 -51.32 -9.41
CA GLY A 373 29.00 -50.28 -9.07
C GLY A 373 30.38 -50.80 -8.70
N ARG A 374 31.35 -49.89 -8.55
CA ARG A 374 32.67 -50.20 -8.01
C ARG A 374 32.57 -50.25 -6.48
N TYR A 375 32.82 -51.42 -5.90
CA TYR A 375 32.64 -51.67 -4.48
C TYR A 375 33.85 -51.22 -3.65
N GLY A 376 35.07 -51.40 -4.17
CA GLY A 376 36.30 -50.91 -3.55
C GLY A 376 37.53 -51.43 -4.27
N GLY A 377 38.60 -50.64 -4.40
CA GLY A 377 39.84 -51.11 -5.05
C GLY A 377 39.59 -51.72 -6.44
N GLU A 378 39.86 -53.02 -6.57
CA GLU A 378 39.63 -53.85 -7.77
C GLU A 378 38.30 -54.61 -7.79
N GLU A 379 37.44 -54.38 -6.80
CA GLU A 379 36.17 -55.07 -6.60
C GLU A 379 34.97 -54.30 -7.19
N PHE A 380 34.07 -55.06 -7.80
CA PHE A 380 32.82 -54.59 -8.39
C PHE A 380 31.66 -55.39 -7.81
N ALA A 381 30.50 -54.76 -7.70
CA ALA A 381 29.30 -55.40 -7.17
C ALA A 381 28.11 -55.19 -8.11
N PHE A 382 27.18 -56.13 -8.07
CA PHE A 382 25.89 -56.02 -8.75
C PHE A 382 24.76 -56.64 -7.92
N CYS A 383 23.55 -56.16 -8.16
CA CYS A 383 22.32 -56.58 -7.53
C CYS A 383 21.21 -56.48 -8.58
N ILE A 384 20.71 -57.63 -9.03
CA ILE A 384 19.71 -57.71 -10.10
C ILE A 384 18.54 -58.60 -9.68
N LEU A 385 17.39 -58.36 -10.29
CA LEU A 385 16.17 -59.11 -10.06
C LEU A 385 15.98 -60.15 -11.18
N LEU A 386 15.67 -61.38 -10.78
CA LEU A 386 15.44 -62.52 -11.66
C LEU A 386 14.02 -63.05 -11.47
N GLN A 387 13.47 -63.64 -12.53
CA GLN A 387 12.18 -64.35 -12.45
C GLN A 387 12.30 -65.69 -11.74
N ASP A 388 13.42 -66.40 -11.94
CA ASP A 388 13.74 -67.67 -11.32
C ASP A 388 15.26 -67.79 -11.06
N ASN A 389 15.65 -68.82 -10.30
CA ASN A 389 17.06 -69.06 -9.97
C ASN A 389 17.84 -69.79 -11.08
N THR A 390 17.17 -70.33 -12.11
CA THR A 390 17.80 -71.18 -13.14
C THR A 390 18.77 -70.40 -14.01
N GLN A 391 18.51 -69.10 -14.20
CA GLN A 391 19.31 -68.22 -15.06
C GLN A 391 20.51 -67.59 -14.34
N SER A 392 20.59 -67.71 -13.00
CA SER A 392 21.61 -67.05 -12.17
C SER A 392 23.04 -67.37 -12.63
N LEU A 393 23.37 -68.66 -12.78
CA LEU A 393 24.67 -69.12 -13.27
C LEU A 393 24.95 -68.68 -14.70
N GLY A 394 23.94 -68.78 -15.58
CA GLY A 394 24.08 -68.37 -16.97
C GLY A 394 24.43 -66.89 -17.12
N ILE A 395 23.82 -66.02 -16.33
CA ILE A 395 24.11 -64.58 -16.34
C ILE A 395 25.53 -64.30 -15.84
N CYS A 396 25.93 -64.92 -14.73
CA CYS A 396 27.25 -64.71 -14.15
C CYS A 396 28.37 -65.25 -15.05
N GLU A 397 28.19 -66.43 -15.66
CA GLU A 397 29.17 -66.98 -16.60
C GLU A 397 29.27 -66.16 -17.88
N ARG A 398 28.15 -65.59 -18.37
CA ARG A 398 28.21 -64.65 -19.50
C ARG A 398 29.00 -63.39 -19.15
N LEU A 399 28.80 -62.82 -17.96
CA LEU A 399 29.58 -61.67 -17.48
C LEU A 399 31.06 -62.02 -17.37
N ARG A 400 31.39 -63.15 -16.76
CA ARG A 400 32.78 -63.61 -16.64
C ARG A 400 33.45 -63.83 -18.00
N LYS A 401 32.76 -64.50 -18.92
CA LYS A 401 33.28 -64.76 -20.29
C LYS A 401 33.47 -63.47 -21.08
N SER A 402 32.51 -62.55 -21.04
CA SER A 402 32.64 -61.26 -21.75
C SER A 402 33.83 -60.45 -21.22
N ILE A 403 34.13 -60.54 -19.93
CA ILE A 403 35.32 -59.92 -19.34
C ILE A 403 36.60 -60.65 -19.77
N ALA A 404 36.60 -61.98 -19.80
CA ALA A 404 37.75 -62.79 -20.24
C ALA A 404 38.14 -62.59 -21.72
N GLU A 405 37.19 -62.15 -22.54
CA GLU A 405 37.39 -61.78 -23.93
C GLU A 405 38.02 -60.40 -24.10
N LEU A 406 38.01 -59.55 -23.06
CA LEU A 406 38.67 -58.25 -23.11
C LEU A 406 40.19 -58.43 -23.27
N ARG A 407 40.76 -57.66 -24.20
CA ARG A 407 42.21 -57.57 -24.42
C ARG A 407 42.73 -56.22 -23.98
N PHE A 408 43.88 -56.23 -23.31
CA PHE A 408 44.53 -55.05 -22.75
C PHE A 408 45.91 -54.92 -23.34
N ASP A 409 46.07 -53.97 -24.25
CA ASP A 409 47.33 -53.68 -24.91
C ASP A 409 48.13 -52.72 -24.02
N VAL A 410 49.27 -53.20 -23.51
CA VAL A 410 50.23 -52.42 -22.71
C VAL A 410 51.12 -51.61 -23.65
N ASP A 411 51.59 -52.26 -24.71
CA ASP A 411 52.39 -51.71 -25.80
C ASP A 411 52.09 -52.50 -27.10
N PRO A 412 52.61 -52.10 -28.28
CA PRO A 412 52.33 -52.79 -29.55
C PRO A 412 52.73 -54.27 -29.61
N ALA A 413 53.59 -54.75 -28.70
CA ALA A 413 54.06 -56.13 -28.61
C ALA A 413 53.47 -56.92 -27.43
N THR A 414 52.90 -56.24 -26.43
CA THR A 414 52.43 -56.84 -25.17
C THR A 414 50.93 -56.62 -24.98
N SER A 415 50.16 -57.72 -25.03
CA SER A 415 48.71 -57.73 -24.73
C SER A 415 48.38 -58.87 -23.78
N PHE A 416 47.44 -58.65 -22.84
CA PHE A 416 46.98 -59.67 -21.92
C PHE A 416 45.45 -59.74 -21.82
N ALA A 417 44.96 -60.91 -21.39
CA ALA A 417 43.56 -61.14 -21.06
C ALA A 417 43.32 -60.89 -19.58
N LEU A 418 42.20 -60.27 -19.25
CA LEU A 418 41.78 -60.08 -17.86
C LEU A 418 40.95 -61.29 -17.42
N THR A 419 41.18 -61.81 -16.22
CA THR A 419 40.27 -62.78 -15.62
C THR A 419 39.69 -62.24 -14.33
N VAL A 420 38.50 -62.72 -13.99
CA VAL A 420 37.75 -62.28 -12.81
C VAL A 420 37.20 -63.47 -12.08
N SER A 421 37.21 -63.39 -10.76
CA SER A 421 36.49 -64.30 -9.88
C SER A 421 35.18 -63.66 -9.48
N ILE A 422 34.07 -64.41 -9.55
CA ILE A 422 32.73 -63.91 -9.20
C ILE A 422 32.14 -64.81 -8.11
N GLY A 423 31.73 -64.21 -7.00
CA GLY A 423 30.95 -64.87 -5.97
C GLY A 423 29.55 -64.28 -5.92
N THR A 424 28.53 -65.12 -5.93
CA THR A 424 27.15 -64.64 -5.90
C THR A 424 26.30 -65.33 -4.84
N SER A 425 25.35 -64.59 -4.29
CA SER A 425 24.24 -65.09 -3.49
C SER A 425 22.94 -64.99 -4.28
N VAL A 426 22.16 -66.07 -4.28
CA VAL A 426 20.83 -66.13 -4.90
C VAL A 426 19.83 -66.48 -3.82
N THR A 427 18.84 -65.61 -3.64
CA THR A 427 17.77 -65.82 -2.65
C THR A 427 16.42 -65.43 -3.24
N LEU A 428 15.38 -66.17 -2.87
CA LEU A 428 14.02 -65.66 -3.04
C LEU A 428 13.78 -64.60 -1.96
N ALA A 429 13.45 -63.37 -2.36
CA ALA A 429 13.34 -62.27 -1.41
C ALA A 429 12.14 -62.45 -0.47
N ASN A 430 12.40 -62.38 0.84
CA ASN A 430 11.41 -62.51 1.91
C ASN A 430 11.55 -61.38 2.95
N ALA A 431 10.75 -61.41 4.02
CA ALA A 431 10.77 -60.37 5.05
C ALA A 431 12.16 -60.17 5.70
N GLU A 432 12.94 -61.24 5.86
CA GLU A 432 14.24 -61.24 6.53
C GLU A 432 15.42 -60.92 5.59
N THR A 433 15.24 -60.99 4.27
CA THR A 433 16.31 -60.69 3.31
C THR A 433 16.92 -59.31 3.55
N SER A 434 18.23 -59.24 3.73
CA SER A 434 18.96 -57.99 3.97
C SER A 434 20.21 -57.93 3.10
N LEU A 435 20.58 -56.73 2.65
CA LEU A 435 21.74 -56.55 1.77
C LEU A 435 23.04 -57.03 2.43
N GLU A 436 23.17 -56.84 3.73
CA GLU A 436 24.38 -57.21 4.49
C GLU A 436 24.58 -58.73 4.49
N VAL A 437 23.53 -59.51 4.71
CA VAL A 437 23.58 -60.98 4.66
C VAL A 437 23.94 -61.46 3.25
N GLU A 438 23.29 -60.92 2.22
CA GLU A 438 23.55 -61.30 0.83
C GLU A 438 24.97 -60.96 0.37
N LEU A 439 25.51 -59.81 0.79
CA LEU A 439 26.90 -59.43 0.49
C LEU A 439 27.90 -60.34 1.22
N ILE A 440 27.64 -60.73 2.47
CA ILE A 440 28.49 -61.69 3.20
C ILE A 440 28.47 -63.06 2.51
N ALA A 441 27.31 -63.51 2.03
CA ALA A 441 27.18 -64.77 1.29
C ALA A 441 27.93 -64.72 -0.05
N ALA A 442 27.80 -63.62 -0.80
CA ALA A 442 28.52 -63.39 -2.04
C ALA A 442 30.04 -63.31 -1.84
N ASP A 443 30.50 -62.67 -0.76
CA ASP A 443 31.93 -62.55 -0.44
C ASP A 443 32.56 -63.91 -0.10
N LYS A 444 31.86 -64.75 0.67
CA LYS A 444 32.28 -66.13 0.93
C LYS A 444 32.39 -66.95 -0.36
N ALA A 445 31.42 -66.82 -1.27
CA ALA A 445 31.47 -67.47 -2.57
C ALA A 445 32.65 -66.95 -3.43
N LEU A 446 32.94 -65.65 -3.38
CA LEU A 446 34.05 -65.04 -4.10
C LEU A 446 35.40 -65.55 -3.57
N TYR A 447 35.53 -65.69 -2.26
CA TYR A 447 36.71 -66.30 -1.65
C TYR A 447 36.93 -67.74 -2.13
N ILE A 448 35.87 -68.55 -2.19
CA ILE A 448 35.92 -69.92 -2.72
C ILE A 448 36.33 -69.90 -4.21
N ALA A 449 35.81 -68.97 -5.01
CA ALA A 449 36.16 -68.83 -6.42
C ALA A 449 37.66 -68.55 -6.59
N LYS A 450 38.22 -67.68 -5.75
CA LYS A 450 39.66 -67.35 -5.74
C LYS A 450 40.52 -68.54 -5.33
N GLN A 451 40.07 -69.38 -4.39
CA GLN A 451 40.79 -70.58 -3.96
C GLN A 451 40.73 -71.71 -5.01
N ASN A 452 39.60 -71.88 -5.67
CA ASN A 452 39.34 -72.93 -6.66
C ASN A 452 39.93 -72.64 -8.05
N GLY A 453 41.02 -71.88 -8.11
CA GLY A 453 41.75 -71.63 -9.36
C GLY A 453 41.41 -70.34 -10.09
N ARG A 454 40.58 -69.46 -9.51
CA ARG A 454 40.17 -68.16 -10.09
C ARG A 454 39.45 -68.30 -11.43
N ASN A 455 39.18 -67.19 -12.11
CA ASN A 455 38.49 -67.15 -13.41
C ASN A 455 37.22 -68.01 -13.46
N ARG A 456 36.39 -67.93 -12.41
CA ARG A 456 35.20 -68.77 -12.27
C ARG A 456 34.09 -68.05 -11.50
N VAL A 457 32.89 -68.60 -11.61
CA VAL A 457 31.73 -68.21 -10.82
C VAL A 457 31.49 -69.24 -9.72
N GLU A 458 31.27 -68.78 -8.50
CA GLU A 458 30.73 -69.60 -7.40
C GLU A 458 29.39 -69.03 -6.95
N ILE A 459 28.40 -69.92 -6.78
CA ILE A 459 27.04 -69.54 -6.40
C ILE A 459 26.72 -70.13 -5.03
N ASN A 460 26.28 -69.27 -4.13
CA ASN A 460 25.61 -69.64 -2.90
C ASN A 460 24.10 -69.56 -3.13
N LEU A 461 23.46 -70.72 -3.26
CA LEU A 461 22.00 -70.82 -3.29
C LEU A 461 21.52 -70.84 -1.84
N GLN A 462 20.87 -69.76 -1.41
CA GLN A 462 20.14 -69.78 -0.15
C GLN A 462 18.77 -70.38 -0.45
N ASP A 463 18.57 -71.62 -0.01
CA ASP A 463 17.23 -72.20 0.00
C ASP A 463 16.34 -71.29 0.86
N ALA A 464 15.18 -70.92 0.32
CA ALA A 464 14.14 -70.26 1.10
C ALA A 464 13.83 -71.20 2.28
N GLY A 465 14.35 -70.85 3.46
CA GLY A 465 14.17 -71.64 4.67
C GLY A 465 12.69 -71.97 4.88
N CYS A 466 12.45 -73.23 5.24
CA CYS A 466 11.16 -73.81 5.63
C CYS A 466 10.36 -72.97 6.62
#